data_AF-A0A386ZDD8-F1
#
_entry.id   AF-A0A386ZDD8-F1
#
_cell.length_a   1.000
_cell.length_b   1.000
_cell.length_c   1.000
_cell.angle_alpha   90.00
_cell.angle_beta   90.00
_cell.angle_gamma   90.00
#
_symmetry.space_group_name_H-M   'P 1'
#
loop_
_entity.id
_entity.type
_entity.pdbx_description
1 polymer ?
#
loop_
_entity_poly.entity_id
_entity_poly.type
_entity_poly.pdbx_seq_one_letter_code
_entity_poly.pdbx_strand_id
1 'polypeptide(L)'
;MSIGKLVSFDSSRGFGFIRPEDGGPDVFVHVNDIGLDEDELRQGRVFEFDVTEGDRGPKAINLALVAGQNAAPPRHKNKEHRGAGSLSAAEHRRLITELLLDASPQLTAAEIITIRDRLTAFADQHGWLEN
;
A
#
# COMPACT_ATOMS: atom_id res chain seq x y z
N MET A 1 4.54 16.84 19.42
CA MET A 1 4.14 17.14 18.04
C MET A 1 5.26 16.78 17.09
N SER A 2 4.96 15.90 16.14
CA SER A 2 5.85 15.33 15.15
C SER A 2 5.22 15.52 13.77
N ILE A 3 6.06 15.71 12.76
CA ILE A 3 5.61 15.83 11.36
C ILE A 3 6.05 14.56 10.62
N GLY A 4 5.18 14.07 9.74
CA GLY A 4 5.47 12.86 8.99
C GLY A 4 4.59 12.67 7.78
N LYS A 5 5.06 11.81 6.89
CA LYS A 5 4.42 11.51 5.62
C LYS A 5 3.62 10.21 5.73
N LEU A 6 2.35 10.24 5.33
CA LEU A 6 1.51 9.06 5.28
C LEU A 6 2.03 8.13 4.17
N VAL A 7 2.64 7.01 4.55
CA VAL A 7 3.28 6.07 3.60
C VAL A 7 2.34 4.99 3.14
N SER A 8 1.34 4.64 3.94
CA SER A 8 0.32 3.66 3.57
C SER A 8 -0.95 3.97 4.34
N PHE A 9 -2.09 3.91 3.67
CA PHE A 9 -3.40 4.02 4.29
C PHE A 9 -4.37 3.11 3.55
N ASP A 10 -5.11 2.34 4.32
CA ASP A 10 -6.10 1.39 3.85
C ASP A 10 -7.48 1.88 4.29
N SER A 11 -8.19 2.56 3.39
CA SER A 11 -9.52 3.11 3.70
C SER A 11 -10.52 2.01 4.05
N SER A 12 -10.42 0.84 3.41
CA SER A 12 -11.29 -0.31 3.69
C SER A 12 -11.14 -0.84 5.11
N ARG A 13 -9.91 -0.81 5.67
CA ARG A 13 -9.61 -1.25 7.03
C ARG A 13 -9.50 -0.11 8.05
N GLY A 14 -9.50 1.14 7.61
CA GLY A 14 -9.46 2.34 8.46
C GLY A 14 -8.14 2.59 9.18
N PHE A 15 -7.02 2.06 8.69
CA PHE A 15 -5.71 2.24 9.34
C PHE A 15 -4.57 2.47 8.34
N GLY A 16 -3.46 3.02 8.83
CA GLY A 16 -2.29 3.31 8.03
C GLY A 16 -1.00 3.45 8.86
N PHE A 17 0.04 3.91 8.18
CA PHE A 17 1.34 4.18 8.76
C PHE A 17 1.87 5.52 8.29
N ILE A 18 2.39 6.30 9.24
CA ILE A 18 3.03 7.58 9.01
C ILE A 18 4.50 7.43 9.31
N ARG A 19 5.33 7.85 8.37
CA ARG A 19 6.77 7.89 8.56
C ARG A 19 7.18 9.27 9.06
N PRO A 20 7.72 9.39 10.28
CA PRO A 20 8.21 10.66 10.80
C PRO A 20 9.33 11.21 9.91
N GLU A 21 9.36 12.53 9.71
CA GLU A 21 10.47 13.19 9.01
C GLU A 21 11.77 13.15 9.81
N ASP A 22 11.67 13.01 11.14
CA ASP A 22 12.79 12.81 12.07
C ASP A 22 13.57 11.50 11.82
N GLY A 23 13.05 10.61 10.95
CA GLY A 23 13.69 9.34 10.61
C GLY A 23 13.45 8.22 11.63
N GLY A 24 12.53 8.45 12.58
CA GLY A 24 12.07 7.46 13.54
C GLY A 24 11.28 6.29 12.92
N PRO A 25 10.87 5.31 13.75
CA PRO A 25 10.07 4.18 13.32
C PRO A 25 8.70 4.62 12.78
N ASP A 26 8.11 3.82 11.89
CA ASP A 26 6.78 4.07 11.35
C ASP A 26 5.74 4.07 12.49
N VAL A 27 4.90 5.10 12.50
CA VAL A 27 3.91 5.34 13.53
C VAL A 27 2.55 4.87 13.02
N PHE A 28 1.87 4.06 13.83
CA PHE A 28 0.55 3.53 13.48
C PHE A 28 -0.52 4.62 13.55
N VAL A 29 -1.40 4.68 12.56
CA VAL A 29 -2.53 5.62 12.55
C VAL A 29 -3.84 4.88 12.30
N HIS A 30 -4.89 5.27 13.02
CA HIS A 30 -6.23 4.72 12.86
C HIS A 30 -7.23 5.88 12.69
N VAL A 31 -8.18 5.75 11.76
CA VAL A 31 -9.15 6.80 11.41
C VAL A 31 -9.94 7.30 12.65
N ASN A 32 -10.18 6.41 13.61
CA ASN A 32 -10.89 6.74 14.85
C ASN A 32 -10.07 7.58 15.85
N ASP A 33 -8.74 7.57 15.80
CA ASP A 33 -7.87 8.27 16.75
C ASP A 33 -7.48 9.69 16.28
N ILE A 34 -7.82 10.04 15.04
CA ILE A 34 -7.34 11.26 14.38
C ILE A 34 -8.41 12.32 14.14
N GLY A 35 -9.69 11.94 14.13
CA GLY A 35 -10.80 12.87 13.92
C GLY A 35 -10.86 13.50 12.53
N LEU A 36 -10.18 12.92 11.54
CA LEU A 36 -10.22 13.33 10.13
C LEU A 36 -11.03 12.32 9.31
N ASP A 37 -11.68 12.82 8.25
CA ASP A 37 -12.32 11.98 7.25
C ASP A 37 -11.29 11.16 6.47
N GLU A 38 -11.69 9.95 6.06
CA GLU A 38 -10.86 9.04 5.27
C GLU A 38 -10.42 9.63 3.92
N ASP A 39 -11.18 10.57 3.33
CA ASP A 39 -10.82 11.22 2.06
C ASP A 39 -9.61 12.16 2.21
N GLU A 40 -9.37 12.67 3.42
CA GLU A 40 -8.23 13.54 3.73
C GLU A 40 -6.93 12.72 3.88
N LEU A 41 -7.03 11.42 4.21
CA LEU A 41 -5.91 10.50 4.49
C LEU A 41 -5.29 9.92 3.23
N ARG A 42 -4.90 10.81 2.32
CA ARG A 42 -4.25 10.41 1.06
C ARG A 42 -2.78 10.08 1.27
N GLN A 43 -2.39 8.91 0.78
CA GLN A 43 -1.00 8.47 0.75
C GLN A 43 -0.12 9.55 0.10
N GLY A 44 1.01 9.84 0.74
CA GLY A 44 1.95 10.84 0.27
C GLY A 44 1.74 12.25 0.79
N ARG A 45 0.65 12.51 1.53
CA ARG A 45 0.45 13.78 2.26
C ARG A 45 1.28 13.82 3.54
N VAL A 46 1.58 15.03 3.98
CA VAL A 46 2.31 15.30 5.22
C VAL A 46 1.31 15.80 6.27
N PHE A 47 1.37 15.19 7.44
CA PHE A 47 0.52 15.51 8.58
C PHE A 47 1.38 15.82 9.79
N GLU A 48 0.89 16.74 10.61
CA GLU A 48 1.37 16.96 11.96
C GLU A 48 0.53 16.09 12.90
N PHE A 49 1.16 15.42 13.84
CA PHE A 49 0.51 14.51 14.77
C PHE A 49 1.26 14.45 16.08
N ASP A 50 0.62 13.92 17.11
CA ASP A 50 1.29 13.58 18.37
C ASP A 50 1.51 12.08 18.46
N VAL A 51 2.68 11.67 18.94
CA VAL A 51 3.01 10.24 19.13
C VAL A 51 2.71 9.88 20.57
N THR A 52 1.84 8.90 20.75
CA THR A 52 1.59 8.30 22.07
C THR A 52 1.88 6.81 22.02
N GLU A 53 2.20 6.22 23.17
CA GLU A 53 2.34 4.77 23.30
C GLU A 53 0.94 4.14 23.35
N GLY A 54 0.73 3.06 22.59
CA GLY A 54 -0.49 2.27 22.61
C GLY A 54 -0.20 0.77 22.65
N ASP A 55 -1.24 -0.06 22.72
CA ASP A 55 -1.14 -1.52 22.80
C ASP A 55 -0.30 -2.19 21.70
N ARG A 56 -0.16 -1.55 20.53
CA ARG A 56 0.60 -2.05 19.38
C ARG A 56 1.87 -1.25 19.09
N GLY A 57 2.34 -0.48 20.05
CA GLY A 57 3.49 0.41 19.91
C GLY A 57 3.09 1.87 19.63
N PRO A 58 3.98 2.67 19.04
CA PRO A 58 3.76 4.10 18.85
C PRO A 58 2.59 4.35 17.90
N LYS A 59 1.59 5.09 18.37
CA LYS A 59 0.41 5.50 17.61
C LYS A 59 0.35 7.01 17.45
N ALA A 60 -0.15 7.46 16.32
CA ALA A 60 -0.38 8.85 16.01
C ALA A 60 -1.80 9.27 16.43
N ILE A 61 -1.90 10.39 17.14
CA ILE A 61 -3.16 11.01 17.56
C ILE A 61 -3.18 12.47 17.12
N ASN A 62 -4.37 13.07 17.08
CA ASN A 62 -4.56 14.49 16.73
C ASN A 62 -3.87 14.86 15.39
N LEU A 63 -4.20 14.12 14.32
CA LEU A 63 -3.63 14.43 13.01
C LEU A 63 -4.20 15.74 12.47
N ALA A 64 -3.31 16.62 12.02
CA ALA A 64 -3.64 17.86 11.33
C ALA A 64 -2.92 17.90 9.98
N LEU A 65 -3.65 18.26 8.92
CA LEU A 65 -3.06 18.45 7.60
C LEU A 65 -2.16 19.69 7.62
N VAL A 66 -0.87 19.52 7.32
CA VAL A 66 0.06 20.65 7.22
C VAL A 66 -0.12 21.32 5.87
N ALA A 67 -1.01 22.31 5.82
CA ALA A 67 -1.25 23.16 4.65
C ALA A 67 -0.05 24.09 4.42
N GLY A 68 1.03 23.55 3.85
CA GLY A 68 2.26 24.32 3.60
C GLY A 68 3.35 23.59 2.82
N GLN A 69 3.32 22.25 2.79
CA GLN A 69 4.31 21.46 2.04
C GLN A 69 3.72 20.93 0.73
N ASN A 70 3.33 21.86 -0.15
CA ASN A 70 3.19 21.61 -1.60
C ASN A 70 4.57 21.69 -2.30
N ALA A 71 5.66 21.42 -1.57
CA ALA A 71 7.04 21.59 -2.05
C ALA A 71 7.70 20.23 -2.29
N ALA A 72 7.79 19.90 -3.58
CA ALA A 72 8.59 18.86 -4.22
C ALA A 72 8.33 17.39 -3.81
N PRO A 73 8.06 16.50 -4.77
CA PRO A 73 8.04 15.07 -4.50
C PRO A 73 9.43 14.65 -3.98
N PRO A 74 9.54 13.88 -2.89
CA PRO A 74 10.80 13.24 -2.56
C PRO A 74 11.18 12.36 -3.75
N ARG A 75 12.38 12.63 -4.28
CA ARG A 75 13.06 11.83 -5.31
C ARG A 75 12.72 10.37 -5.09
N HIS A 76 11.92 9.83 -6.01
CA HIS A 76 11.74 8.40 -6.15
C HIS A 76 13.16 7.83 -6.21
N LYS A 77 13.56 7.01 -5.22
CA LYS A 77 14.56 6.00 -5.51
C LYS A 77 13.92 5.19 -6.63
N ASN A 78 14.49 5.35 -7.81
CA ASN A 78 14.09 4.69 -9.03
C ASN A 78 13.89 3.19 -8.75
N LYS A 79 12.62 2.79 -8.69
CA LYS A 79 12.16 1.54 -9.25
C LYS A 79 10.98 1.90 -10.16
N GLU A 80 11.30 2.68 -11.19
CA GLU A 80 10.53 2.71 -12.44
C GLU A 80 10.24 1.24 -12.81
N HIS A 81 9.02 0.85 -13.19
CA HIS A 81 8.17 1.53 -14.15
C HIS A 81 6.68 1.40 -13.79
N ARG A 82 5.97 2.54 -13.80
CA ARG A 82 4.64 2.57 -14.42
C ARG A 82 4.84 2.91 -15.89
N GLY A 83 4.95 1.88 -16.71
CA GLY A 83 4.61 1.92 -18.12
C GLY A 83 3.47 0.94 -18.33
N ALA A 84 2.47 1.31 -19.14
CA ALA A 84 1.67 0.28 -19.77
C ALA A 84 2.63 -0.55 -20.65
N GLY A 85 3.01 -1.74 -20.17
CA GLY A 85 4.01 -2.57 -20.81
C GLY A 85 4.37 -3.75 -19.92
N SER A 86 3.65 -4.86 -20.13
CA SER A 86 4.01 -6.25 -19.82
C SER A 86 4.33 -6.61 -18.35
N LEU A 87 3.61 -7.57 -17.79
CA LEU A 87 3.76 -8.00 -16.38
C LEU A 87 4.91 -9.03 -16.29
N SER A 88 5.76 -8.97 -15.26
CA SER A 88 6.67 -10.10 -14.99
C SER A 88 5.87 -11.38 -14.74
N ALA A 89 6.36 -12.53 -15.20
CA ALA A 89 5.73 -13.83 -14.93
C ALA A 89 5.54 -14.12 -13.42
N ALA A 90 6.36 -13.54 -12.54
CA ALA A 90 6.18 -13.67 -11.09
C ALA A 90 5.01 -12.81 -10.57
N GLU A 91 4.85 -11.61 -11.12
CA GLU A 91 3.79 -10.69 -10.74
C GLU A 91 2.44 -11.16 -11.27
N HIS A 92 2.40 -11.60 -12.53
CA HIS A 92 1.22 -12.20 -13.14
C HIS A 92 0.72 -13.43 -12.35
N ARG A 93 1.63 -14.31 -11.93
CA ARG A 93 1.31 -15.46 -11.08
C ARG A 93 0.66 -15.05 -9.75
N ARG A 94 1.18 -13.99 -9.13
CA ARG A 94 0.67 -13.49 -7.84
C ARG A 94 -0.73 -12.92 -8.00
N LEU A 95 -0.95 -12.07 -9.00
CA LEU A 95 -2.24 -11.45 -9.29
C LEU A 95 -3.32 -12.49 -9.59
N ILE A 96 -3.00 -13.56 -10.34
CA ILE A 96 -3.95 -14.65 -10.59
C ILE A 96 -4.32 -15.36 -9.29
N THR A 97 -3.36 -15.67 -8.42
CA THR A 97 -3.68 -16.33 -7.14
C THR A 97 -4.61 -15.47 -6.29
N GLU A 98 -4.38 -14.17 -6.23
CA GLU A 98 -5.24 -13.24 -5.51
C GLU A 98 -6.65 -13.18 -6.12
N LEU A 99 -6.76 -13.08 -7.45
CA LEU A 99 -8.04 -13.07 -8.16
C LEU A 99 -8.84 -14.37 -7.98
N LEU A 100 -8.18 -15.54 -8.01
CA LEU A 100 -8.86 -16.84 -7.86
C LEU A 100 -9.39 -17.05 -6.44
N LEU A 101 -8.60 -16.64 -5.44
CA LEU A 101 -9.02 -16.73 -4.04
C LEU A 101 -10.19 -15.78 -3.73
N ASP A 102 -10.20 -14.59 -4.34
CA ASP A 102 -11.30 -13.63 -4.24
C ASP A 102 -12.58 -14.13 -4.94
N ALA A 103 -12.45 -14.56 -6.21
CA ALA A 103 -13.61 -14.94 -7.02
C ALA A 103 -14.24 -16.27 -6.57
N SER A 104 -13.46 -17.20 -6.00
CA SER A 104 -13.93 -18.53 -5.63
C SER A 104 -13.13 -19.11 -4.47
N PRO A 105 -13.47 -18.75 -3.22
CA PRO A 105 -12.75 -19.18 -2.02
C PRO A 105 -12.82 -20.70 -1.74
N GLN A 106 -13.66 -21.43 -2.48
CA GLN A 106 -13.78 -22.89 -2.39
C GLN A 106 -12.76 -23.65 -3.24
N LEU A 107 -11.98 -22.96 -4.08
CA LEU A 107 -10.92 -23.57 -4.86
C LEU A 107 -9.85 -24.19 -3.95
N THR A 108 -9.47 -25.44 -4.24
CA THR A 108 -8.37 -26.07 -3.50
C THR A 108 -7.02 -25.51 -3.95
N ALA A 109 -6.01 -25.60 -3.08
CA ALA A 109 -4.66 -25.13 -3.39
C ALA A 109 -4.08 -25.79 -4.67
N ALA A 110 -4.37 -27.07 -4.91
CA ALA A 110 -3.93 -27.79 -6.11
C ALA A 110 -4.56 -27.24 -7.40
N GLU A 111 -5.86 -26.89 -7.33
CA GLU A 111 -6.57 -26.29 -8.47
C GLU A 111 -6.06 -24.89 -8.76
N ILE A 112 -5.81 -24.08 -7.72
CA ILE A 112 -5.26 -22.72 -7.87
C ILE A 112 -3.89 -22.76 -8.56
N ILE A 113 -3.01 -23.67 -8.13
CA ILE A 113 -1.69 -23.84 -8.76
C ILE A 113 -1.85 -24.21 -10.24
N THR A 114 -2.74 -25.15 -10.54
CA THR A 114 -2.98 -25.63 -11.91
C THR A 114 -3.53 -24.52 -12.82
N ILE A 115 -4.52 -23.76 -12.34
CA ILE A 115 -5.14 -22.68 -13.10
C ILE A 115 -4.15 -21.53 -13.32
N ARG A 116 -3.41 -21.16 -12.27
CA ARG A 116 -2.38 -20.12 -12.35
C ARG A 116 -1.29 -20.46 -13.35
N ASP A 117 -0.78 -21.69 -13.29
CA ASP A 117 0.30 -22.14 -14.17
C ASP A 117 -0.15 -22.07 -15.64
N ARG A 118 -1.36 -22.56 -15.93
CA ARG A 118 -1.97 -22.48 -17.27
C ARG A 118 -2.16 -21.05 -17.74
N LEU A 119 -2.67 -20.15 -16.90
CA LEU A 119 -2.88 -18.74 -17.26
C LEU A 119 -1.56 -18.00 -17.48
N THR A 120 -0.54 -18.30 -16.68
CA THR A 120 0.79 -17.70 -16.85
C THR A 120 1.45 -18.18 -18.14
N ALA A 121 1.38 -19.48 -18.43
CA ALA A 121 1.88 -20.04 -19.69
C ALA A 121 1.13 -19.50 -20.91
N PHE A 122 -0.17 -19.27 -20.78
CA PHE A 122 -0.98 -18.63 -21.82
C PHE A 122 -0.54 -17.19 -22.07
N ALA A 123 -0.33 -16.40 -21.01
CA ALA A 123 0.13 -15.02 -21.13
C ALA A 123 1.55 -14.92 -21.72
N ASP A 124 2.45 -15.84 -21.35
CA ASP A 124 3.79 -15.95 -21.92
C ASP A 124 3.74 -16.21 -23.44
N GLN A 125 2.95 -17.21 -23.85
CA GLN A 125 2.81 -17.61 -25.26
C GLN A 125 2.23 -16.51 -26.16
N HIS A 126 1.47 -15.57 -25.57
CA HIS A 126 0.91 -14.40 -26.23
C HIS A 126 1.79 -13.15 -26.12
N GLY A 127 2.96 -13.23 -25.47
CA GLY A 127 3.89 -12.11 -25.32
C GLY A 127 3.38 -11.03 -24.36
N TRP A 128 2.49 -11.37 -23.44
CA TRP A 128 1.97 -10.44 -22.42
C TRP A 128 2.85 -10.34 -21.18
N LEU A 129 3.87 -11.19 -21.09
CA LEU A 129 4.79 -11.26 -19.98
C LEU A 129 6.20 -10.78 -20.36
N GLU A 130 6.85 -10.12 -19.41
CA GLU A 130 8.28 -9.80 -19.50
C GLU A 130 9.10 -10.95 -18.96
N ASN A 131 10.05 -11.41 -19.77
CA ASN A 131 11.01 -12.46 -19.43
C ASN A 131 12.28 -11.87 -18.82
#